data_AF-A0A3M1XX04-F1
#
_entry.id   AF-A0A3M1XX04-F1
#
_cell.length_a   1.000
_cell.length_b   1.000
_cell.length_c   1.000
_cell.angle_alpha   90.00
_cell.angle_beta   90.00
_cell.angle_gamma   90.00
#
_symmetry.space_group_name_H-M   'P 1'
#
loop_
_entity.id
_entity.type
_entity.pdbx_description
1 polymer ?
#
loop_
_entity_poly.entity_id
_entity_poly.type
_entity_poly.pdbx_seq_one_letter_code
_entity_poly.pdbx_strand_id
1 'polypeptide(L)'
;GYLRQRLGPAGSPLLEEGLAVAFTPQWQDRGYAYWAGRLWAAGGSLPLPDLQALYSTEDPDLVRRTLSGAFAAFLLDRWGSSQLLARYGEPLPDSLATWQAAWELWLARLARAHPPVNRRYLPDSYWATGMTLAHEGYNVVDGYGGQGVAQVVSDLKKLGTNSLALVPYTGSRELNQPGPFRIWQHAGGENDVSVLNSYYRARQQGLRTLLKPQIWFPRAWPGEVEMQSEADWAAFFRHYRRWITHYALLAEIHQMDMFCVGVEFVKATRQQPEAWRRLIEDLRSLYRGPITYAANWGEEIEHLAFADALDYVGVNCYYPLGKKSQLSDAELRAGMADVMETLAGLAGRFDRPLLLTEVGFRSVPAPWVAPHAEAGDRPYAGLDQARCYAALLEHIAEADWCRGLYWWKWPSFPDYITHNPQGFTPSGKPAERVLGQWFPLLARE
;
A
#
# COMPACT_ATOMS: atom_id res chain seq x y z
N GLY A 1 -20.25 3.71 -22.66
CA GLY A 1 -21.60 4.31 -22.76
C GLY A 1 -21.78 5.04 -24.07
N TYR A 2 -21.26 6.27 -24.16
CA TYR A 2 -21.40 7.13 -25.35
C TYR A 2 -20.86 6.52 -26.66
N LEU A 3 -19.61 6.02 -26.66
CA LEU A 3 -19.00 5.41 -27.86
C LEU A 3 -19.82 4.23 -28.37
N ARG A 4 -20.24 3.33 -27.48
CA ARG A 4 -21.10 2.18 -27.82
C ARG A 4 -22.43 2.59 -28.44
N GLN A 5 -23.05 3.65 -27.93
CA GLN A 5 -24.31 4.17 -28.49
C GLN A 5 -24.11 4.79 -29.88
N ARG A 6 -22.95 5.38 -30.16
CA ARG A 6 -22.66 6.09 -31.42
C ARG A 6 -22.07 5.21 -32.51
N LEU A 7 -21.21 4.26 -32.14
CA LEU A 7 -20.38 3.48 -33.05
C LEU A 7 -20.73 1.98 -33.04
N GLY A 8 -21.65 1.55 -32.18
CA GLY A 8 -21.90 0.13 -31.92
C GLY A 8 -20.87 -0.51 -30.98
N PRO A 9 -20.86 -1.84 -30.82
CA PRO A 9 -19.84 -2.53 -30.03
C PRO A 9 -18.48 -2.42 -30.73
N ALA A 10 -17.41 -2.17 -29.95
CA ALA A 10 -16.06 -2.29 -30.48
C ALA A 10 -15.71 -3.77 -30.71
N GLY A 11 -14.87 -4.05 -31.71
CA GLY A 11 -14.30 -5.38 -31.90
C GLY A 11 -13.25 -5.76 -30.85
N SER A 12 -12.90 -4.83 -29.96
CA SER A 12 -12.05 -5.08 -28.80
C SER A 12 -12.40 -4.17 -27.61
N PRO A 13 -12.60 -4.72 -26.39
CA PRO A 13 -12.79 -3.92 -25.17
C PRO A 13 -11.62 -2.98 -24.86
N LEU A 14 -10.39 -3.37 -25.25
CA LEU A 14 -9.19 -2.54 -25.16
C LEU A 14 -9.34 -1.23 -25.96
N LEU A 15 -9.93 -1.31 -27.15
CA LEU A 15 -10.16 -0.14 -28.00
C LEU A 15 -11.29 0.74 -27.44
N GLU A 16 -12.39 0.15 -26.95
CA GLU A 16 -13.51 0.91 -26.38
C GLU A 16 -13.09 1.69 -25.11
N GLU A 17 -12.43 1.02 -24.15
CA GLU A 17 -11.90 1.68 -22.95
C GLU A 17 -10.80 2.68 -23.32
N GLY A 18 -9.92 2.32 -24.26
CA GLY A 18 -8.83 3.16 -24.70
C GLY A 18 -9.28 4.48 -25.32
N LEU A 19 -10.26 4.47 -26.22
CA LEU A 19 -10.79 5.70 -26.82
C LEU A 19 -11.49 6.59 -25.78
N ALA A 20 -12.19 6.01 -24.80
CA ALA A 20 -12.79 6.78 -23.72
C ALA A 20 -11.73 7.53 -22.90
N VAL A 21 -10.60 6.88 -22.62
CA VAL A 21 -9.44 7.48 -21.94
C VAL A 21 -8.74 8.51 -22.84
N ALA A 22 -8.47 8.16 -24.09
CA ALA A 22 -7.73 9.01 -25.04
C ALA A 22 -8.45 10.33 -25.37
N PHE A 23 -9.79 10.29 -25.45
CA PHE A 23 -10.62 11.48 -25.68
C PHE A 23 -10.99 12.26 -24.41
N THR A 24 -10.39 11.92 -23.28
CA THR A 24 -10.50 12.70 -22.05
C THR A 24 -9.17 13.42 -21.82
N PRO A 25 -8.99 14.68 -22.27
CA PRO A 25 -7.67 15.35 -22.28
C PRO A 25 -7.03 15.45 -20.90
N GLN A 26 -7.85 15.60 -19.86
CA GLN A 26 -7.43 15.65 -18.46
C GLN A 26 -7.77 14.36 -17.71
N TRP A 27 -7.70 13.21 -18.39
CA TRP A 27 -7.91 11.93 -17.71
C TRP A 27 -6.92 11.81 -16.54
N GLN A 28 -7.47 11.66 -15.33
CA GLN A 28 -6.70 11.70 -14.08
C GLN A 28 -5.78 12.94 -14.00
N ASP A 29 -6.35 14.12 -14.23
CA ASP A 29 -5.76 15.47 -14.19
C ASP A 29 -4.68 15.80 -15.23
N ARG A 30 -4.00 14.79 -15.78
CA ARG A 30 -2.79 14.97 -16.62
C ARG A 30 -2.91 14.38 -18.01
N GLY A 31 -3.94 13.57 -18.25
CA GLY A 31 -4.17 12.89 -19.52
C GLY A 31 -3.35 11.61 -19.67
N TYR A 32 -3.79 10.74 -20.59
CA TYR A 32 -3.16 9.43 -20.82
C TYR A 32 -1.69 9.54 -21.23
N ALA A 33 -1.32 10.55 -22.03
CA ALA A 33 0.02 10.68 -22.58
C ALA A 33 1.06 10.86 -21.46
N TYR A 34 0.71 11.67 -20.46
CA TYR A 34 1.52 11.85 -19.25
C TYR A 34 1.64 10.53 -18.48
N TRP A 35 0.51 9.91 -18.12
CA TRP A 35 0.53 8.71 -17.30
C TRP A 35 1.18 7.50 -17.99
N ALA A 36 0.98 7.33 -19.29
CA ALA A 36 1.62 6.28 -20.07
C ALA A 36 3.13 6.49 -20.19
N GLY A 37 3.57 7.74 -20.37
CA GLY A 37 5.00 8.09 -20.33
C GLY A 37 5.64 7.78 -18.98
N ARG A 38 4.95 8.11 -17.87
CA ARG A 38 5.42 7.81 -16.50
C ARG A 38 5.44 6.32 -16.21
N LEU A 39 4.42 5.56 -16.65
CA LEU A 39 4.39 4.10 -16.53
C LEU A 39 5.52 3.45 -17.32
N TRP A 40 5.78 3.89 -18.55
CA TRP A 40 6.91 3.41 -19.35
C TRP A 40 8.25 3.63 -18.62
N ALA A 41 8.47 4.82 -18.07
CA ALA A 41 9.68 5.13 -17.31
C ALA A 41 9.83 4.28 -16.02
N ALA A 42 8.75 3.74 -15.50
CA ALA A 42 8.71 2.86 -14.32
C ALA A 42 8.71 1.37 -14.67
N GLY A 43 9.10 0.99 -15.90
CA GLY A 43 9.09 -0.40 -16.34
C GLY A 43 7.69 -1.03 -16.38
N GLY A 44 6.64 -0.22 -16.35
CA GLY A 44 5.23 -0.62 -16.33
C GLY A 44 4.63 -0.86 -17.72
N SER A 45 5.46 -1.12 -18.73
CA SER A 45 5.01 -1.43 -20.08
C SER A 45 4.64 -2.90 -20.22
N LEU A 46 3.64 -3.19 -21.05
CA LEU A 46 3.29 -4.55 -21.43
C LEU A 46 3.51 -4.77 -22.93
N PRO A 47 3.98 -5.96 -23.34
CA PRO A 47 3.87 -6.40 -24.72
C PRO A 47 2.43 -6.26 -25.23
N LEU A 48 2.27 -5.93 -26.51
CA LEU A 48 0.94 -5.77 -27.11
C LEU A 48 0.03 -7.01 -26.96
N PRO A 49 0.52 -8.25 -27.13
CA PRO A 49 -0.29 -9.44 -26.88
C PRO A 49 -0.77 -9.53 -25.43
N ASP A 50 0.10 -9.19 -24.48
CA ASP A 50 -0.22 -9.23 -23.05
C ASP A 50 -1.27 -8.17 -22.71
N LEU A 51 -1.16 -6.96 -23.27
CA LEU A 51 -2.15 -5.89 -23.07
C LEU A 51 -3.57 -6.33 -23.49
N GLN A 52 -3.70 -7.05 -24.61
CA GLN A 52 -4.98 -7.61 -25.04
C GLN A 52 -5.47 -8.70 -24.09
N ALA A 53 -4.58 -9.60 -23.66
CA ALA A 53 -4.91 -10.68 -22.75
C ALA A 53 -5.46 -10.19 -21.40
N LEU A 54 -5.07 -8.98 -20.95
CA LEU A 54 -5.53 -8.43 -19.67
C LEU A 54 -7.05 -8.28 -19.56
N TYR A 55 -7.75 -8.09 -20.67
CA TYR A 55 -9.21 -7.99 -20.66
C TYR A 55 -9.90 -9.34 -20.48
N SER A 56 -9.16 -10.44 -20.61
CA SER A 56 -9.67 -11.80 -20.44
C SER A 56 -9.30 -12.41 -19.08
N THR A 57 -8.27 -11.90 -18.40
CA THR A 57 -7.66 -12.59 -17.27
C THR A 57 -7.58 -11.79 -15.99
N GLU A 58 -7.75 -10.47 -16.01
CA GLU A 58 -7.49 -9.62 -14.84
C GLU A 58 -8.51 -8.50 -14.63
N ASP A 59 -8.62 -8.10 -13.35
CA ASP A 59 -9.54 -7.04 -12.91
C ASP A 59 -9.14 -5.67 -13.52
N PRO A 60 -10.11 -4.77 -13.76
CA PRO A 60 -9.81 -3.42 -14.22
C PRO A 60 -8.90 -2.70 -13.22
N ASP A 61 -7.74 -2.28 -13.70
CA ASP A 61 -6.77 -1.51 -12.91
C ASP A 61 -6.35 -0.23 -13.67
N LEU A 62 -5.79 0.72 -12.93
CA LEU A 62 -5.28 1.99 -13.49
C LEU A 62 -4.16 1.81 -14.53
N VAL A 63 -3.31 0.78 -14.42
CA VAL A 63 -2.23 0.49 -15.39
C VAL A 63 -2.86 0.09 -16.72
N ARG A 64 -3.76 -0.89 -16.72
CA ARG A 64 -4.52 -1.33 -17.90
C ARG A 64 -5.22 -0.13 -18.55
N ARG A 65 -6.02 0.64 -17.80
CA ARG A 65 -6.76 1.79 -18.33
C ARG A 65 -5.83 2.82 -18.99
N THR A 66 -4.69 3.11 -18.37
CA THR A 66 -3.70 4.02 -18.92
C THR A 66 -3.12 3.50 -20.23
N LEU A 67 -2.70 2.23 -20.25
CA LEU A 67 -2.14 1.58 -21.44
C LEU A 67 -3.18 1.44 -22.55
N SER A 68 -4.45 1.26 -22.23
CA SER A 68 -5.55 1.27 -23.21
C SER A 68 -5.68 2.63 -23.89
N GLY A 69 -5.63 3.72 -23.12
CA GLY A 69 -5.64 5.09 -23.67
C GLY A 69 -4.46 5.34 -24.61
N ALA A 70 -3.26 4.94 -24.18
CA ALA A 70 -2.05 5.00 -24.99
C ALA A 70 -2.15 4.15 -26.27
N PHE A 71 -2.68 2.94 -26.17
CA PHE A 71 -2.84 2.04 -27.31
C PHE A 71 -3.85 2.58 -28.33
N ALA A 72 -4.99 3.11 -27.89
CA ALA A 72 -5.95 3.74 -28.79
C ALA A 72 -5.34 4.96 -29.51
N ALA A 73 -4.56 5.78 -28.80
CA ALA A 73 -3.82 6.89 -29.39
C ALA A 73 -2.73 6.44 -30.39
N PHE A 74 -2.04 5.34 -30.09
CA PHE A 74 -1.08 4.72 -31.01
C PHE A 74 -1.76 4.23 -32.30
N LEU A 75 -2.95 3.63 -32.19
CA LEU A 75 -3.74 3.23 -33.36
C LEU A 75 -4.24 4.45 -34.16
N LEU A 76 -4.65 5.53 -33.48
CA LEU A 76 -5.02 6.79 -34.14
C LEU A 76 -3.83 7.40 -34.90
N ASP A 77 -2.62 7.40 -34.33
CA ASP A 77 -1.38 7.87 -34.98
C ASP A 77 -1.03 7.01 -36.21
N ARG A 78 -1.26 5.70 -36.12
CA ARG A 78 -0.91 4.73 -37.17
C ARG A 78 -1.91 4.67 -38.32
N TRP A 79 -3.20 4.69 -38.03
CA TRP A 79 -4.28 4.48 -39.02
C TRP A 79 -4.98 5.78 -39.42
N GLY A 80 -4.92 6.82 -38.59
CA GLY A 80 -5.79 7.98 -38.71
C GLY A 80 -7.24 7.67 -38.29
N SER A 81 -8.01 8.74 -38.07
CA SER A 81 -9.38 8.63 -37.54
C SER A 81 -10.34 7.90 -38.48
N SER A 82 -10.24 8.12 -39.79
CA SER A 82 -11.14 7.50 -40.77
C SER A 82 -10.99 5.98 -40.83
N GLN A 83 -9.75 5.47 -40.87
CA GLN A 83 -9.51 4.03 -40.90
C GLN A 83 -9.80 3.37 -39.56
N LEU A 84 -9.48 4.03 -38.44
CA LEU A 84 -9.83 3.52 -37.12
C LEU A 84 -11.35 3.42 -36.94
N LEU A 85 -12.10 4.42 -37.42
CA LEU A 85 -13.56 4.40 -37.40
C LEU A 85 -14.12 3.25 -38.25
N ALA A 86 -13.59 3.04 -39.46
CA ALA A 86 -14.01 1.93 -40.33
C ALA A 86 -13.77 0.55 -39.69
N ARG A 87 -12.70 0.43 -38.89
CA ARG A 87 -12.29 -0.82 -38.22
C ARG A 87 -12.79 -0.95 -36.79
N TYR A 88 -13.56 0.01 -36.28
CA TYR A 88 -13.90 0.06 -34.85
C TYR A 88 -14.62 -1.22 -34.37
N GLY A 89 -15.50 -1.78 -35.20
CA GLY A 89 -16.22 -3.03 -34.92
C GLY A 89 -15.45 -4.31 -35.24
N GLU A 90 -14.25 -4.22 -35.84
CA GLU A 90 -13.44 -5.38 -36.22
C GLU A 90 -12.50 -5.81 -35.08
N PRO A 91 -12.19 -7.11 -34.97
CA PRO A 91 -11.13 -7.57 -34.08
C PRO A 91 -9.81 -6.85 -34.35
N LEU A 92 -8.98 -6.70 -33.32
CA LEU A 92 -7.63 -6.17 -33.52
C LEU A 92 -6.83 -7.10 -34.46
N PRO A 93 -5.90 -6.57 -35.28
CA PRO A 93 -5.17 -7.38 -36.24
C PRO A 93 -4.32 -8.45 -35.57
N ASP A 94 -4.28 -9.66 -36.14
CA ASP A 94 -3.38 -10.74 -35.67
C ASP A 94 -1.90 -10.36 -35.74
N SER A 95 -1.56 -9.37 -36.58
CA SER A 95 -0.19 -8.85 -36.73
C SER A 95 0.23 -7.86 -35.64
N LEU A 96 -0.56 -7.65 -34.56
CA LEU A 96 -0.20 -6.75 -33.46
C LEU A 96 1.20 -7.00 -32.89
N ALA A 97 1.61 -8.26 -32.74
CA ALA A 97 2.94 -8.61 -32.24
C ALA A 97 4.07 -8.03 -33.12
N THR A 98 3.83 -7.88 -34.42
CA THR A 98 4.81 -7.29 -35.35
C THR A 98 5.02 -5.79 -35.12
N TRP A 99 4.15 -5.13 -34.35
CA TRP A 99 4.20 -3.69 -34.06
C TRP A 99 4.86 -3.38 -32.71
N GLN A 100 5.37 -4.38 -32.00
CA GLN A 100 5.95 -4.23 -30.67
C GLN A 100 7.03 -3.14 -30.62
N ALA A 101 8.00 -3.16 -31.55
CA ALA A 101 9.06 -2.16 -31.59
C ALA A 101 8.53 -0.73 -31.84
N ALA A 102 7.50 -0.59 -32.69
CA ALA A 102 6.88 0.71 -32.97
C ALA A 102 6.10 1.23 -31.74
N TRP A 103 5.45 0.33 -31.00
CA TRP A 103 4.77 0.62 -29.76
C TRP A 103 5.72 1.10 -28.66
N GLU A 104 6.83 0.39 -28.45
CA GLU A 104 7.87 0.76 -27.47
C GLU A 104 8.50 2.12 -27.80
N LEU A 105 8.83 2.36 -29.07
CA LEU A 105 9.33 3.68 -29.52
C LEU A 105 8.30 4.79 -29.31
N TRP A 106 7.00 4.49 -29.44
CA TRP A 106 5.94 5.45 -29.20
C TRP A 106 5.80 5.76 -27.70
N LEU A 107 5.81 4.76 -26.82
CA LEU A 107 5.82 4.97 -25.37
C LEU A 107 7.08 5.71 -24.89
N ALA A 108 8.25 5.39 -25.45
CA ALA A 108 9.50 6.09 -25.15
C ALA A 108 9.46 7.57 -25.57
N ARG A 109 8.73 7.91 -26.65
CA ARG A 109 8.46 9.32 -27.03
C ARG A 109 7.62 10.02 -25.96
N LEU A 110 6.57 9.38 -25.45
CA LEU A 110 5.77 9.95 -24.36
C LEU A 110 6.59 10.15 -23.09
N ALA A 111 7.40 9.17 -22.70
CA ALA A 111 8.24 9.28 -21.51
C ALA A 111 9.25 10.43 -21.63
N ARG A 112 9.85 10.65 -22.81
CA ARG A 112 10.74 11.80 -23.06
C ARG A 112 10.01 13.15 -23.00
N ALA A 113 8.75 13.20 -23.44
CA ALA A 113 7.92 14.40 -23.35
C ALA A 113 7.46 14.69 -21.91
N HIS A 114 7.48 13.68 -21.04
CA HIS A 114 7.00 13.73 -19.66
C HIS A 114 8.03 13.14 -18.69
N PRO A 115 9.22 13.75 -18.55
CA PRO A 115 10.29 13.23 -17.72
C PRO A 115 9.85 13.13 -16.24
N PRO A 116 10.50 12.24 -15.45
CA PRO A 116 10.26 12.15 -14.01
C PRO A 116 10.41 13.51 -13.33
N VAL A 117 9.51 13.80 -12.41
CA VAL A 117 9.44 15.08 -11.69
C VAL A 117 10.12 14.96 -10.32
N ASN A 118 10.63 16.07 -9.79
CA ASN A 118 11.33 16.12 -8.51
C ASN A 118 10.55 15.42 -7.39
N ARG A 119 11.30 14.69 -6.53
CA ARG A 119 10.75 14.01 -5.36
C ARG A 119 10.04 15.00 -4.42
N ARG A 120 9.00 14.51 -3.76
CA ARG A 120 8.30 15.15 -2.65
C ARG A 120 8.83 14.51 -1.37
N TYR A 121 9.21 15.34 -0.41
CA TYR A 121 9.66 14.92 0.90
C TYR A 121 8.70 15.45 1.95
N LEU A 122 8.57 14.72 3.05
CA LEU A 122 7.98 15.26 4.26
C LEU A 122 9.02 16.16 4.95
N PRO A 123 8.59 17.19 5.71
CA PRO A 123 9.52 17.98 6.51
C PRO A 123 10.38 17.11 7.43
N ASP A 124 11.64 17.47 7.63
CA ASP A 124 12.51 16.74 8.57
C ASP A 124 12.01 16.82 10.02
N SER A 125 11.14 17.79 10.35
CA SER A 125 10.46 17.88 11.64
C SER A 125 9.28 16.91 11.76
N TYR A 126 8.73 16.43 10.64
CA TYR A 126 7.51 15.66 10.62
C TYR A 126 7.68 14.33 11.36
N TRP A 127 6.78 14.06 12.29
CA TRP A 127 6.73 12.83 13.06
C TRP A 127 5.30 12.28 13.06
N ALA A 128 5.10 11.06 12.55
CA ALA A 128 3.77 10.48 12.41
C ALA A 128 3.23 9.92 13.73
N THR A 129 2.27 10.60 14.35
CA THR A 129 1.35 10.02 15.35
C THR A 129 0.27 9.25 14.59
N GLY A 130 0.66 8.11 14.04
CA GLY A 130 -0.13 7.37 13.07
C GLY A 130 -1.05 6.32 13.68
N MET A 131 -2.17 6.09 13.00
CA MET A 131 -3.08 4.98 13.24
C MET A 131 -3.31 4.21 11.95
N THR A 132 -3.32 2.89 12.01
CA THR A 132 -3.75 2.07 10.88
C THR A 132 -5.27 2.03 10.84
N LEU A 133 -5.89 2.66 9.84
CA LEU A 133 -7.31 2.55 9.59
C LEU A 133 -7.55 1.23 8.85
N ALA A 134 -8.27 0.30 9.47
CA ALA A 134 -8.51 -1.04 8.92
C ALA A 134 -9.94 -1.20 8.41
N HIS A 135 -10.09 -1.82 7.24
CA HIS A 135 -11.38 -2.13 6.62
C HIS A 135 -12.05 -3.31 7.31
N GLU A 136 -12.60 -3.07 8.50
CA GLU A 136 -13.23 -4.12 9.33
C GLU A 136 -14.71 -4.35 8.99
N GLY A 137 -15.31 -3.51 8.13
CA GLY A 137 -16.67 -3.66 7.65
C GLY A 137 -16.70 -4.03 6.17
N TYR A 138 -17.28 -5.18 5.84
CA TYR A 138 -17.33 -5.69 4.46
C TYR A 138 -18.71 -5.50 3.80
N ASN A 139 -19.57 -4.68 4.40
CA ASN A 139 -20.76 -4.15 3.75
C ASN A 139 -20.44 -2.79 3.12
N VAL A 140 -21.33 -2.32 2.25
CA VAL A 140 -21.18 -1.01 1.58
C VAL A 140 -21.14 0.16 2.59
N VAL A 141 -21.70 -0.02 3.79
CA VAL A 141 -21.94 1.06 4.75
C VAL A 141 -20.94 1.15 5.90
N ASP A 142 -20.18 0.08 6.16
CA ASP A 142 -19.32 -0.06 7.36
C ASP A 142 -17.82 -0.24 7.02
N GLY A 143 -17.46 -0.36 5.74
CA GLY A 143 -16.07 -0.33 5.27
C GLY A 143 -15.51 1.07 5.00
N TYR A 144 -14.36 1.14 4.31
CA TYR A 144 -13.74 2.39 3.84
C TYR A 144 -14.68 3.26 3.00
N GLY A 145 -15.64 2.68 2.29
CA GLY A 145 -16.63 3.41 1.49
C GLY A 145 -17.81 3.95 2.32
N GLY A 146 -17.92 3.54 3.58
CA GLY A 146 -19.03 3.84 4.46
C GLY A 146 -19.06 5.29 4.97
N GLN A 147 -20.21 5.71 5.49
CA GLN A 147 -20.36 7.04 6.10
C GLN A 147 -19.70 7.12 7.49
N GLY A 148 -19.62 5.99 8.21
CA GLY A 148 -19.00 5.91 9.54
C GLY A 148 -17.53 6.31 9.56
N VAL A 149 -16.82 6.16 8.44
CA VAL A 149 -15.39 6.48 8.36
C VAL A 149 -15.11 7.97 8.61
N ALA A 150 -16.01 8.87 8.22
CA ALA A 150 -15.83 10.31 8.47
C ALA A 150 -15.82 10.62 9.98
N GLN A 151 -16.68 9.95 10.74
CA GLN A 151 -16.72 10.06 12.20
C GLN A 151 -15.44 9.49 12.82
N VAL A 152 -15.04 8.29 12.40
CA VAL A 152 -13.79 7.65 12.86
C VAL A 152 -12.58 8.55 12.63
N VAL A 153 -12.43 9.13 11.44
CA VAL A 153 -11.32 10.03 11.11
C VAL A 153 -11.34 11.29 11.99
N SER A 154 -12.52 11.87 12.23
CA SER A 154 -12.68 13.01 13.15
C SER A 154 -12.23 12.66 14.57
N ASP A 155 -12.62 11.49 15.08
CA ASP A 155 -12.28 11.09 16.44
C ASP A 155 -10.79 10.76 16.59
N LEU A 156 -10.19 10.15 15.58
CA LEU A 156 -8.73 9.97 15.50
C LEU A 156 -7.99 11.31 15.50
N LYS A 157 -8.48 12.32 14.76
CA LYS A 157 -7.91 13.66 14.77
C LYS A 157 -7.98 14.29 16.17
N LYS A 158 -9.12 14.18 16.86
CA LYS A 158 -9.29 14.67 18.24
C LYS A 158 -8.36 13.96 19.24
N LEU A 159 -8.05 12.69 19.00
CA LEU A 159 -7.08 11.91 19.77
C LEU A 159 -5.62 12.40 19.59
N GLY A 160 -5.36 13.26 18.60
CA GLY A 160 -4.01 13.76 18.28
C GLY A 160 -3.33 12.99 17.13
N THR A 161 -4.06 12.12 16.44
CA THR A 161 -3.54 11.45 15.23
C THR A 161 -3.27 12.49 14.15
N ASN A 162 -2.09 12.46 13.52
CA ASN A 162 -1.74 13.32 12.38
C ASN A 162 -1.59 12.54 11.06
N SER A 163 -1.60 11.20 11.13
CA SER A 163 -1.45 10.35 9.95
C SER A 163 -2.30 9.09 10.00
N LEU A 164 -2.82 8.66 8.86
CA LEU A 164 -3.52 7.38 8.72
C LEU A 164 -2.81 6.45 7.74
N ALA A 165 -2.55 5.21 8.15
CA ALA A 165 -2.21 4.15 7.21
C ALA A 165 -3.50 3.55 6.63
N LEU A 166 -3.63 3.56 5.31
CA LEU A 166 -4.72 2.93 4.57
C LEU A 166 -4.21 1.61 4.00
N VAL A 167 -4.84 0.50 4.38
CA VAL A 167 -4.35 -0.84 4.07
C VAL A 167 -5.36 -1.56 3.18
N PRO A 168 -5.31 -1.39 1.84
CA PRO A 168 -6.10 -2.23 0.95
C PRO A 168 -5.45 -3.60 0.79
N TYR A 169 -6.16 -4.64 1.24
CA TYR A 169 -5.80 -6.02 1.07
C TYR A 169 -6.19 -6.54 -0.31
N THR A 170 -5.35 -7.39 -0.87
CA THR A 170 -5.72 -8.39 -1.88
C THR A 170 -5.56 -9.80 -1.29
N GLY A 171 -6.06 -10.82 -1.98
CA GLY A 171 -5.96 -12.21 -1.53
C GLY A 171 -5.19 -13.08 -2.53
N SER A 172 -4.32 -13.96 -2.02
CA SER A 172 -3.73 -15.06 -2.80
C SER A 172 -3.92 -16.39 -2.06
N ARG A 173 -4.24 -17.45 -2.81
CA ARG A 173 -4.40 -18.81 -2.27
C ARG A 173 -3.15 -19.66 -2.41
N GLU A 174 -2.35 -19.38 -3.44
CA GLU A 174 -1.14 -20.13 -3.75
C GLU A 174 0.07 -19.39 -3.17
N LEU A 175 0.72 -20.01 -2.18
CA LEU A 175 1.86 -19.41 -1.47
C LEU A 175 3.16 -19.48 -2.28
N ASN A 176 3.39 -20.63 -2.92
CA ASN A 176 4.65 -20.99 -3.59
C ASN A 176 4.47 -21.20 -5.10
N GLN A 177 3.40 -20.65 -5.68
CA GLN A 177 3.19 -20.60 -7.12
C GLN A 177 2.88 -19.17 -7.53
N PRO A 178 3.52 -18.65 -8.58
CA PRO A 178 3.28 -17.29 -9.04
C PRO A 178 1.88 -17.17 -9.63
N GLY A 179 1.15 -16.12 -9.24
CA GLY A 179 -0.18 -15.84 -9.77
C GLY A 179 -0.53 -14.35 -9.70
N PRO A 180 -1.53 -13.90 -10.46
CA PRO A 180 -1.96 -12.50 -10.47
C PRO A 180 -2.62 -12.11 -9.15
N PHE A 181 -2.33 -10.89 -8.70
CA PHE A 181 -2.98 -10.27 -7.54
C PHE A 181 -4.11 -9.36 -8.00
N ARG A 182 -5.25 -9.45 -7.33
CA ARG A 182 -6.49 -8.78 -7.74
C ARG A 182 -6.61 -7.38 -7.16
N ILE A 183 -7.28 -6.50 -7.91
CA ILE A 183 -7.81 -5.24 -7.40
C ILE A 183 -9.31 -5.44 -7.21
N TRP A 184 -9.76 -5.46 -5.95
CA TRP A 184 -11.17 -5.71 -5.65
C TRP A 184 -12.08 -4.68 -6.30
N GLN A 185 -13.24 -5.11 -6.80
CA GLN A 185 -14.21 -4.24 -7.48
C GLN A 185 -15.59 -4.24 -6.81
N HIS A 186 -15.83 -5.11 -5.83
CA HIS A 186 -17.13 -5.20 -5.18
C HIS A 186 -17.34 -4.02 -4.23
N ALA A 187 -18.59 -3.54 -4.11
CA ALA A 187 -18.91 -2.26 -3.46
C ALA A 187 -18.57 -2.18 -1.97
N GLY A 188 -18.63 -3.30 -1.23
CA GLY A 188 -18.22 -3.39 0.19
C GLY A 188 -16.74 -3.71 0.39
N GLY A 189 -15.97 -3.83 -0.69
CA GLY A 189 -14.58 -4.23 -0.65
C GLY A 189 -13.61 -3.06 -0.56
N GLU A 190 -12.34 -3.43 -0.42
CA GLU A 190 -11.19 -2.53 -0.39
C GLU A 190 -10.77 -2.10 -1.81
N ASN A 191 -11.75 -1.65 -2.60
CA ASN A 191 -11.57 -1.14 -3.96
C ASN A 191 -11.03 0.30 -3.96
N ASP A 192 -10.55 0.78 -5.11
CA ASP A 192 -9.98 2.13 -5.23
C ASP A 192 -10.93 3.23 -4.72
N VAL A 193 -12.22 3.13 -5.04
CA VAL A 193 -13.20 4.16 -4.65
C VAL A 193 -13.37 4.21 -3.13
N SER A 194 -13.41 3.05 -2.46
CA SER A 194 -13.54 2.99 -1.01
C SER A 194 -12.28 3.50 -0.33
N VAL A 195 -11.09 3.08 -0.79
CA VAL A 195 -9.80 3.61 -0.31
C VAL A 195 -9.73 5.13 -0.48
N LEU A 196 -10.14 5.65 -1.64
CA LEU A 196 -10.15 7.08 -1.90
C LEU A 196 -11.14 7.85 -1.02
N ASN A 197 -12.30 7.28 -0.69
CA ASN A 197 -13.21 7.89 0.26
C ASN A 197 -12.52 8.10 1.61
N SER A 198 -11.92 7.06 2.20
CA SER A 198 -11.15 7.16 3.45
C SER A 198 -10.00 8.17 3.34
N TYR A 199 -9.24 8.12 2.25
CA TYR A 199 -8.16 9.07 1.96
C TYR A 199 -8.65 10.53 1.98
N TYR A 200 -9.74 10.84 1.26
CA TYR A 200 -10.26 12.19 1.21
C TYR A 200 -10.86 12.64 2.53
N ARG A 201 -11.43 11.74 3.36
CA ARG A 201 -11.82 12.07 4.74
C ARG A 201 -10.62 12.46 5.59
N ALA A 202 -9.52 11.71 5.48
CA ALA A 202 -8.27 12.03 6.17
C ALA A 202 -7.74 13.40 5.75
N ARG A 203 -7.65 13.63 4.43
CA ARG A 203 -7.14 14.88 3.85
C ARG A 203 -8.00 16.10 4.26
N GLN A 204 -9.32 15.95 4.31
CA GLN A 204 -10.24 17.01 4.75
C GLN A 204 -10.01 17.44 6.21
N GLN A 205 -9.46 16.55 7.05
CA GLN A 205 -9.08 16.83 8.44
C GLN A 205 -7.60 17.25 8.59
N GLY A 206 -6.89 17.46 7.47
CA GLY A 206 -5.47 17.81 7.46
C GLY A 206 -4.54 16.66 7.88
N LEU A 207 -5.03 15.41 7.85
CA LEU A 207 -4.20 14.24 8.15
C LEU A 207 -3.38 13.85 6.92
N ARG A 208 -2.14 13.42 7.17
CA ARG A 208 -1.29 12.78 6.17
C ARG A 208 -1.69 11.31 5.98
N THR A 209 -1.29 10.69 4.88
CA THR A 209 -1.61 9.27 4.66
C THR A 209 -0.43 8.43 4.20
N LEU A 210 -0.33 7.21 4.74
CA LEU A 210 0.50 6.12 4.23
C LEU A 210 -0.40 5.13 3.48
N LEU A 211 -0.26 4.99 2.17
CA LEU A 211 -0.91 3.88 1.45
C LEU A 211 -0.05 2.63 1.63
N LYS A 212 -0.59 1.59 2.27
CA LYS A 212 0.10 0.33 2.61
C LYS A 212 -0.67 -0.88 2.07
N PRO A 213 -0.66 -1.14 0.75
CA PRO A 213 -1.32 -2.30 0.18
C PRO A 213 -0.73 -3.61 0.74
N GLN A 214 -1.58 -4.58 1.05
CA GLN A 214 -1.17 -5.85 1.65
C GLN A 214 -1.72 -7.06 0.91
N ILE A 215 -1.03 -8.19 1.03
CA ILE A 215 -1.46 -9.47 0.47
C ILE A 215 -1.82 -10.38 1.62
N TRP A 216 -3.07 -10.83 1.65
CA TRP A 216 -3.54 -11.80 2.63
C TRP A 216 -3.48 -13.21 2.03
N PHE A 217 -2.89 -14.13 2.78
CA PHE A 217 -2.87 -15.56 2.48
C PHE A 217 -3.75 -16.28 3.52
N PRO A 218 -4.90 -16.88 3.13
CA PRO A 218 -5.87 -17.41 4.11
C PRO A 218 -5.34 -18.49 5.07
N ARG A 219 -4.27 -19.20 4.69
CA ARG A 219 -3.70 -20.33 5.45
C ARG A 219 -2.19 -20.23 5.64
N ALA A 220 -1.63 -19.06 5.39
CA ALA A 220 -0.20 -18.80 5.43
C ALA A 220 0.02 -17.33 5.73
N TRP A 221 1.28 -16.90 5.72
CA TRP A 221 1.65 -15.51 5.93
C TRP A 221 2.62 -15.07 4.81
N PRO A 222 2.60 -13.80 4.34
CA PRO A 222 3.50 -13.34 3.28
C PRO A 222 4.97 -13.69 3.49
N GLY A 223 5.42 -13.81 4.74
CA GLY A 223 6.81 -14.14 5.06
C GLY A 223 7.26 -15.50 4.57
N GLU A 224 6.33 -16.41 4.30
CA GLU A 224 6.60 -17.77 3.87
C GLU A 224 6.67 -17.93 2.34
N VAL A 225 6.36 -16.88 1.57
CA VAL A 225 6.36 -16.91 0.09
C VAL A 225 7.74 -17.29 -0.42
N GLU A 226 7.81 -18.41 -1.12
CA GLU A 226 9.04 -18.97 -1.67
C GLU A 226 8.74 -19.68 -3.00
N MET A 227 9.27 -19.17 -4.10
CA MET A 227 9.04 -19.73 -5.42
C MET A 227 9.96 -20.92 -5.70
N GLN A 228 9.52 -21.85 -6.55
CA GLN A 228 10.20 -23.12 -6.81
C GLN A 228 11.40 -23.00 -7.77
N SER A 229 11.48 -21.91 -8.54
CA SER A 229 12.52 -21.68 -9.54
C SER A 229 12.73 -20.19 -9.81
N GLU A 230 13.83 -19.84 -10.48
CA GLU A 230 14.06 -18.47 -10.96
C GLU A 230 12.99 -18.00 -11.96
N ALA A 231 12.44 -18.92 -12.77
CA ALA A 231 11.35 -18.62 -13.68
C ALA A 231 10.06 -18.27 -12.92
N ASP A 232 9.79 -18.99 -11.82
CA ASP A 232 8.66 -18.70 -10.95
C ASP A 232 8.86 -17.40 -10.18
N TRP A 233 10.08 -17.09 -9.72
CA TRP A 233 10.41 -15.79 -9.15
C TRP A 233 10.18 -14.65 -10.14
N ALA A 234 10.65 -14.80 -11.38
CA ALA A 234 10.41 -13.82 -12.43
C ALA A 234 8.90 -13.63 -12.70
N ALA A 235 8.12 -14.70 -12.69
CA ALA A 235 6.66 -14.64 -12.84
C ALA A 235 5.99 -13.97 -11.63
N PHE A 236 6.41 -14.30 -10.40
CA PHE A 236 5.92 -13.67 -9.18
C PHE A 236 6.16 -12.16 -9.20
N PHE A 237 7.39 -11.72 -9.47
CA PHE A 237 7.70 -10.29 -9.53
C PHE A 237 7.01 -9.57 -10.68
N ARG A 238 6.71 -10.25 -11.80
CA ARG A 238 5.87 -9.68 -12.86
C ARG A 238 4.45 -9.39 -12.36
N HIS A 239 3.82 -10.34 -11.66
CA HIS A 239 2.48 -10.15 -11.08
C HIS A 239 2.48 -9.11 -9.95
N TYR A 240 3.46 -9.20 -9.05
CA TYR A 240 3.63 -8.26 -7.94
C TYR A 240 3.84 -6.84 -8.46
N ARG A 241 4.77 -6.64 -9.40
CA ARG A 241 5.05 -5.34 -10.03
C ARG A 241 3.80 -4.71 -10.59
N ARG A 242 3.00 -5.45 -11.36
CA ARG A 242 1.76 -4.92 -11.93
C ARG A 242 0.82 -4.43 -10.82
N TRP A 243 0.58 -5.27 -9.83
CA TRP A 243 -0.30 -4.99 -8.71
C TRP A 243 0.16 -3.77 -7.88
N ILE A 244 1.45 -3.71 -7.54
CA ILE A 244 1.97 -2.61 -6.73
C ILE A 244 2.08 -1.30 -7.54
N THR A 245 2.32 -1.38 -8.86
CA THR A 245 2.35 -0.22 -9.77
C THR A 245 0.99 0.45 -9.85
N HIS A 246 -0.10 -0.33 -9.81
CA HIS A 246 -1.45 0.20 -9.73
C HIS A 246 -1.62 1.13 -8.50
N TYR A 247 -1.20 0.68 -7.32
CA TYR A 247 -1.31 1.50 -6.10
C TYR A 247 -0.32 2.67 -6.07
N ALA A 248 0.89 2.51 -6.64
CA ALA A 248 1.82 3.64 -6.80
C ALA A 248 1.24 4.72 -7.74
N LEU A 249 0.55 4.31 -8.80
CA LEU A 249 -0.16 5.21 -9.71
C LEU A 249 -1.34 5.90 -8.99
N LEU A 250 -2.13 5.14 -8.22
CA LEU A 250 -3.21 5.70 -7.38
C LEU A 250 -2.66 6.75 -6.40
N ALA A 251 -1.55 6.43 -5.71
CA ALA A 251 -0.89 7.32 -4.76
C ALA A 251 -0.34 8.59 -5.43
N GLU A 252 0.20 8.50 -6.65
CA GLU A 252 0.69 9.66 -7.37
C GLU A 252 -0.44 10.54 -7.90
N ILE A 253 -1.47 9.94 -8.53
CA ILE A 253 -2.67 10.67 -9.04
C ILE A 253 -3.29 11.49 -7.92
N HIS A 254 -3.53 10.85 -6.77
CA HIS A 254 -4.20 11.49 -5.64
C HIS A 254 -3.24 12.21 -4.69
N GLN A 255 -1.94 12.23 -5.00
CA GLN A 255 -0.92 12.92 -4.23
C GLN A 255 -0.82 12.45 -2.76
N MET A 256 -1.03 11.16 -2.50
CA MET A 256 -0.87 10.57 -1.17
C MET A 256 0.54 10.80 -0.62
N ASP A 257 0.65 10.98 0.71
CA ASP A 257 1.87 11.49 1.34
C ASP A 257 3.01 10.48 1.41
N MET A 258 2.72 9.19 1.64
CA MET A 258 3.71 8.10 1.65
C MET A 258 3.14 6.83 1.01
N PHE A 259 4.05 5.96 0.54
CA PHE A 259 3.71 4.68 -0.08
C PHE A 259 4.56 3.53 0.50
N CYS A 260 3.91 2.46 0.95
CA CYS A 260 4.59 1.23 1.36
C CYS A 260 4.59 0.23 0.20
N VAL A 261 5.77 -0.12 -0.30
CA VAL A 261 5.95 -0.98 -1.48
C VAL A 261 5.74 -2.46 -1.19
N GLY A 262 5.79 -2.88 0.08
CA GLY A 262 5.61 -4.27 0.48
C GLY A 262 5.61 -4.46 1.98
N VAL A 263 5.08 -5.61 2.42
CA VAL A 263 4.84 -5.92 3.83
C VAL A 263 5.20 -7.37 4.11
N GLU A 264 6.21 -7.58 4.97
CA GLU A 264 6.53 -8.86 5.62
C GLU A 264 6.86 -10.05 4.70
N PHE A 265 7.61 -9.85 3.60
CA PHE A 265 7.99 -10.90 2.66
C PHE A 265 9.32 -11.57 3.04
N VAL A 266 9.48 -11.98 4.30
CA VAL A 266 10.74 -12.47 4.94
C VAL A 266 11.62 -13.32 4.03
N LYS A 267 11.08 -14.39 3.41
CA LYS A 267 11.87 -15.24 2.50
C LYS A 267 12.18 -14.53 1.17
N ALA A 268 11.18 -13.92 0.55
CA ALA A 268 11.32 -13.23 -0.73
C ALA A 268 12.30 -12.03 -0.68
N THR A 269 12.32 -11.26 0.41
CA THR A 269 13.27 -10.13 0.57
C THR A 269 14.71 -10.60 0.69
N ARG A 270 14.93 -11.78 1.28
CA ARG A 270 16.26 -12.40 1.42
C ARG A 270 16.72 -13.14 0.16
N GLN A 271 15.81 -13.82 -0.54
CA GLN A 271 16.15 -14.59 -1.74
C GLN A 271 16.25 -13.71 -2.99
N GLN A 272 15.48 -12.63 -3.06
CA GLN A 272 15.36 -11.80 -4.27
C GLN A 272 15.59 -10.29 -4.00
N PRO A 273 16.68 -9.89 -3.30
CA PRO A 273 16.91 -8.50 -2.91
C PRO A 273 17.05 -7.56 -4.10
N GLU A 274 17.67 -8.01 -5.20
CA GLU A 274 17.83 -7.20 -6.41
C GLU A 274 16.52 -6.97 -7.15
N ALA A 275 15.59 -7.93 -7.10
CA ALA A 275 14.27 -7.75 -7.70
C ALA A 275 13.45 -6.69 -6.93
N TRP A 276 13.56 -6.68 -5.60
CA TRP A 276 12.98 -5.62 -4.76
C TRP A 276 13.63 -4.26 -5.00
N ARG A 277 14.96 -4.18 -5.06
CA ARG A 277 15.67 -2.92 -5.36
C ARG A 277 15.23 -2.34 -6.70
N ARG A 278 15.24 -3.14 -7.77
CA ARG A 278 14.77 -2.70 -9.10
C ARG A 278 13.31 -2.25 -9.08
N LEU A 279 12.43 -2.97 -8.38
CA LEU A 279 11.04 -2.58 -8.24
C LEU A 279 10.90 -1.20 -7.58
N ILE A 280 11.65 -0.93 -6.52
CA ILE A 280 11.63 0.37 -5.83
C ILE A 280 12.15 1.47 -6.76
N GLU A 281 13.26 1.26 -7.46
CA GLU A 281 13.83 2.20 -8.42
C GLU A 281 12.84 2.55 -9.54
N ASP A 282 12.18 1.53 -10.09
CA ASP A 282 11.16 1.69 -11.11
C ASP A 282 9.98 2.52 -10.59
N LEU A 283 9.45 2.18 -9.41
CA LEU A 283 8.33 2.91 -8.81
C LEU A 283 8.68 4.36 -8.45
N ARG A 284 9.95 4.68 -8.15
CA ARG A 284 10.41 6.07 -7.96
C ARG A 284 10.30 6.91 -9.23
N SER A 285 10.33 6.29 -10.41
CA SER A 285 10.07 6.99 -11.68
C SER A 285 8.59 7.35 -11.85
N LEU A 286 7.69 6.74 -11.08
CA LEU A 286 6.23 6.94 -11.12
C LEU A 286 5.72 7.78 -9.95
N TYR A 287 6.02 7.39 -8.72
CA TYR A 287 5.56 8.04 -7.50
C TYR A 287 6.63 8.96 -6.92
N ARG A 288 6.25 10.21 -6.63
CA ARG A 288 7.19 11.24 -6.19
C ARG A 288 7.39 11.29 -4.68
N GLY A 289 6.45 10.79 -3.88
CA GLY A 289 6.54 10.85 -2.42
C GLY A 289 7.53 9.83 -1.84
N PRO A 290 7.70 9.83 -0.51
CA PRO A 290 8.53 8.86 0.19
C PRO A 290 8.01 7.44 0.04
N ILE A 291 8.92 6.52 -0.27
CA ILE A 291 8.67 5.08 -0.33
C ILE A 291 9.28 4.39 0.89
N THR A 292 8.51 3.49 1.49
CA THR A 292 8.95 2.60 2.56
C THR A 292 8.64 1.14 2.23
N TYR A 293 9.18 0.23 3.02
CA TYR A 293 8.88 -1.19 3.03
C TYR A 293 8.68 -1.60 4.49
N ALA A 294 7.59 -2.30 4.81
CA ALA A 294 7.26 -2.71 6.17
C ALA A 294 7.82 -4.11 6.44
N ALA A 295 9.06 -4.19 6.91
CA ALA A 295 9.68 -5.46 7.26
C ALA A 295 9.10 -6.02 8.55
N ASN A 296 8.97 -7.34 8.64
CA ASN A 296 8.70 -8.01 9.91
C ASN A 296 9.85 -7.78 10.89
N TRP A 297 9.54 -7.70 12.18
CA TRP A 297 10.54 -7.69 13.24
C TRP A 297 11.45 -8.94 13.21
N GLY A 298 12.65 -8.83 13.76
CA GLY A 298 13.63 -9.92 13.81
C GLY A 298 14.32 -10.17 12.47
N GLU A 299 14.26 -11.41 11.97
CA GLU A 299 15.14 -11.89 10.88
C GLU A 299 15.08 -11.03 9.61
N GLU A 300 13.90 -10.55 9.21
CA GLU A 300 13.77 -9.80 7.94
C GLU A 300 14.44 -8.43 8.03
N ILE A 301 14.03 -7.60 9.01
CA ILE A 301 14.63 -6.28 9.18
C ILE A 301 16.13 -6.39 9.49
N GLU A 302 16.58 -7.42 10.20
CA GLU A 302 18.00 -7.62 10.50
C GLU A 302 18.85 -7.92 9.25
N HIS A 303 18.25 -8.37 8.14
CA HIS A 303 18.96 -8.74 6.91
C HIS A 303 18.47 -7.98 5.66
N LEU A 304 17.76 -6.87 5.83
CA LEU A 304 17.19 -6.11 4.72
C LEU A 304 18.28 -5.50 3.82
N ALA A 305 18.47 -6.06 2.63
CA ALA A 305 19.60 -5.73 1.75
C ALA A 305 19.39 -4.52 0.83
N PHE A 306 18.21 -3.90 0.86
CA PHE A 306 17.82 -2.77 0.00
C PHE A 306 17.31 -1.55 0.79
N ALA A 307 17.68 -1.44 2.07
CA ALA A 307 17.32 -0.31 2.93
C ALA A 307 17.77 1.04 2.33
N ASP A 308 18.89 1.05 1.61
CA ASP A 308 19.45 2.23 0.94
C ASP A 308 18.52 2.82 -0.13
N ALA A 309 17.67 1.97 -0.73
CA ALA A 309 16.70 2.35 -1.76
C ALA A 309 15.42 2.99 -1.20
N LEU A 310 15.19 2.94 0.12
CA LEU A 310 14.01 3.46 0.80
C LEU A 310 14.25 4.87 1.36
N ASP A 311 13.17 5.65 1.51
CA ASP A 311 13.21 6.94 2.20
C ASP A 311 13.07 6.78 3.73
N TYR A 312 12.26 5.79 4.14
CA TYR A 312 12.18 5.30 5.52
C TYR A 312 12.26 3.78 5.52
N VAL A 313 13.01 3.19 6.44
CA VAL A 313 12.96 1.74 6.64
C VAL A 313 11.81 1.42 7.59
N GLY A 314 10.79 0.76 7.08
CA GLY A 314 9.59 0.42 7.84
C GLY A 314 9.77 -0.87 8.64
N VAL A 315 9.26 -0.89 9.86
CA VAL A 315 9.24 -2.10 10.68
C VAL A 315 7.86 -2.32 11.30
N ASN A 316 7.38 -3.56 11.20
CA ASN A 316 6.23 -4.06 11.94
C ASN A 316 6.74 -4.57 13.31
N CYS A 317 6.72 -3.67 14.29
CA CYS A 317 7.38 -3.81 15.58
C CYS A 317 6.53 -4.63 16.57
N TYR A 318 6.65 -5.95 16.50
CA TYR A 318 5.99 -6.89 17.43
C TYR A 318 7.00 -7.65 18.32
N TYR A 319 8.13 -7.04 18.63
CA TYR A 319 9.13 -7.58 19.56
C TYR A 319 8.51 -7.85 20.95
N PRO A 320 8.70 -9.03 21.54
CA PRO A 320 8.32 -9.30 22.92
C PRO A 320 9.07 -8.40 23.91
N LEU A 321 8.40 -7.95 24.98
CA LEU A 321 9.02 -7.14 26.05
C LEU A 321 9.47 -7.99 27.24
N GLY A 322 9.17 -9.29 27.22
CA GLY A 322 9.59 -10.21 28.27
C GLY A 322 8.88 -11.56 28.16
N LYS A 323 9.36 -12.55 28.92
CA LYS A 323 8.89 -13.94 28.83
C LYS A 323 7.90 -14.34 29.93
N LYS A 324 7.79 -13.52 30.99
CA LYS A 324 6.93 -13.83 32.14
C LYS A 324 5.48 -13.38 31.86
N SER A 325 4.52 -14.16 32.36
CA SER A 325 3.09 -13.79 32.34
C SER A 325 2.75 -12.62 33.25
N GLN A 326 3.64 -12.28 34.19
CA GLN A 326 3.53 -11.12 35.05
C GLN A 326 4.84 -10.34 35.00
N LEU A 327 4.75 -9.07 34.63
CA LEU A 327 5.83 -8.11 34.70
C LEU A 327 5.35 -6.90 35.48
N SER A 328 6.23 -6.30 36.27
CA SER A 328 6.06 -4.94 36.80
C SER A 328 6.18 -3.90 35.69
N ASP A 329 5.72 -2.67 35.92
CA ASP A 329 5.89 -1.58 34.95
C ASP A 329 7.37 -1.25 34.70
N ALA A 330 8.23 -1.44 35.72
CA ALA A 330 9.67 -1.28 35.57
C ALA A 330 10.28 -2.35 34.66
N GLU A 331 9.86 -3.62 34.78
CA GLU A 331 10.31 -4.68 33.87
C GLU A 331 9.79 -4.46 32.44
N LEU A 332 8.56 -3.96 32.26
CA LEU A 332 8.03 -3.63 30.94
C LEU A 332 8.80 -2.50 30.27
N ARG A 333 9.12 -1.44 31.01
CA ARG A 333 9.97 -0.35 30.53
C ARG A 333 11.36 -0.87 30.14
N ALA A 334 11.98 -1.70 30.96
CA ALA A 334 13.28 -2.29 30.65
C ALA A 334 13.23 -3.10 29.35
N GLY A 335 12.22 -3.99 29.18
CA GLY A 335 12.06 -4.74 27.94
C GLY A 335 11.78 -3.87 26.71
N MET A 336 11.07 -2.75 26.88
CA MET A 336 10.88 -1.78 25.79
C MET A 336 12.18 -1.03 25.46
N ALA A 337 12.98 -0.67 26.46
CA ALA A 337 14.28 -0.03 26.26
C ALA A 337 15.21 -0.92 25.41
N ASP A 338 15.26 -2.22 25.68
CA ASP A 338 16.03 -3.19 24.88
C ASP A 338 15.59 -3.23 23.41
N VAL A 339 14.27 -3.16 23.18
CA VAL A 339 13.70 -3.08 21.82
C VAL A 339 14.11 -1.78 21.13
N MET A 340 14.06 -0.64 21.84
CA MET A 340 14.43 0.67 21.28
C MET A 340 15.92 0.76 20.98
N GLU A 341 16.79 0.17 21.80
CA GLU A 341 18.23 0.06 21.52
C GLU A 341 18.49 -0.77 20.25
N THR A 342 17.79 -1.91 20.11
CA THR A 342 17.87 -2.74 18.91
C THR A 342 17.48 -1.95 17.66
N LEU A 343 16.36 -1.23 17.71
CA LEU A 343 15.87 -0.42 16.59
C LEU A 343 16.80 0.77 16.28
N ALA A 344 17.36 1.43 17.29
CA ALA A 344 18.35 2.49 17.11
C ALA A 344 19.61 1.96 16.40
N GLY A 345 20.09 0.77 16.79
CA GLY A 345 21.21 0.10 16.13
C GLY A 345 20.92 -0.22 14.66
N LEU A 346 19.70 -0.67 14.34
CA LEU A 346 19.26 -0.89 12.96
C LEU A 346 19.22 0.41 12.15
N ALA A 347 18.66 1.49 12.72
CA ALA A 347 18.63 2.80 12.09
C ALA A 347 20.05 3.30 11.73
N GLY A 348 20.98 3.20 12.68
CA GLY A 348 22.38 3.56 12.49
C GLY A 348 23.08 2.70 11.44
N ARG A 349 22.81 1.39 11.40
CA ARG A 349 23.37 0.48 10.40
C ARG A 349 22.87 0.77 8.99
N PHE A 350 21.60 1.16 8.85
CA PHE A 350 21.03 1.51 7.55
C PHE A 350 21.39 2.92 7.08
N ASP A 351 21.85 3.80 7.99
CA ASP A 351 21.97 5.23 7.74
C ASP A 351 20.66 5.84 7.19
N ARG A 352 19.54 5.37 7.77
CA ARG A 352 18.18 5.75 7.38
C ARG A 352 17.28 5.85 8.60
N PRO A 353 16.37 6.83 8.64
CA PRO A 353 15.34 6.88 9.67
C PRO A 353 14.42 5.65 9.59
N LEU A 354 14.00 5.17 10.77
CA LEU A 354 12.96 4.14 10.85
C LEU A 354 11.57 4.76 10.90
N LEU A 355 10.60 3.98 10.43
CA LEU A 355 9.18 4.22 10.62
C LEU A 355 8.56 2.95 11.22
N LEU A 356 7.90 3.04 12.37
CA LEU A 356 7.18 1.87 12.89
C LEU A 356 5.86 1.73 12.10
N THR A 357 5.92 1.09 10.94
CA THR A 357 4.79 0.93 10.00
C THR A 357 3.66 0.08 10.57
N GLU A 358 3.95 -0.65 11.64
CA GLU A 358 2.96 -1.30 12.48
C GLU A 358 3.50 -1.50 13.89
N VAL A 359 2.66 -1.27 14.89
CA VAL A 359 2.91 -1.69 16.27
C VAL A 359 1.60 -1.95 16.98
N GLY A 360 1.54 -2.94 17.85
CA GLY A 360 0.29 -3.26 18.53
C GLY A 360 0.45 -4.32 19.60
N PHE A 361 -0.48 -4.28 20.55
CA PHE A 361 -0.66 -5.29 21.59
C PHE A 361 -2.16 -5.56 21.69
N ARG A 362 -2.55 -6.83 21.80
CA ARG A 362 -3.95 -7.20 22.04
C ARG A 362 -4.34 -6.92 23.49
N SER A 363 -5.63 -6.70 23.74
CA SER A 363 -6.19 -6.54 25.09
C SER A 363 -6.48 -7.89 25.74
N VAL A 364 -5.41 -8.66 25.95
CA VAL A 364 -5.37 -9.98 26.60
C VAL A 364 -4.29 -9.99 27.67
N PRO A 365 -4.30 -10.92 28.65
CA PRO A 365 -3.23 -11.02 29.64
C PRO A 365 -1.86 -11.22 29.00
N ALA A 366 -0.85 -10.54 29.55
CA ALA A 366 0.55 -10.64 29.14
C ALA A 366 0.80 -10.50 27.62
N PRO A 367 0.25 -9.47 26.95
CA PRO A 367 0.37 -9.33 25.51
C PRO A 367 1.82 -9.06 25.08
N TRP A 368 2.66 -8.59 26.00
CA TRP A 368 4.10 -8.38 25.81
C TRP A 368 4.90 -9.67 25.55
N VAL A 369 4.35 -10.86 25.83
CA VAL A 369 5.07 -12.13 25.58
C VAL A 369 5.08 -12.51 24.10
N ALA A 370 3.98 -12.26 23.41
CA ALA A 370 3.83 -12.52 21.97
C ALA A 370 2.90 -11.46 21.35
N PRO A 371 3.40 -10.25 21.09
CA PRO A 371 2.57 -9.12 20.68
C PRO A 371 1.77 -9.35 19.38
N HIS A 372 2.30 -10.15 18.47
CA HIS A 372 1.69 -10.52 17.19
C HIS A 372 0.60 -11.61 17.30
N ALA A 373 0.55 -12.37 18.41
CA ALA A 373 -0.25 -13.59 18.48
C ALA A 373 -1.76 -13.31 18.52
N GLU A 374 -2.54 -14.20 17.88
CA GLU A 374 -4.02 -14.19 17.93
C GLU A 374 -4.55 -14.33 19.35
N ALA A 375 -5.66 -13.65 19.67
CA ALA A 375 -6.22 -13.65 21.03
C ALA A 375 -6.56 -15.07 21.53
N GLY A 376 -7.13 -15.92 20.67
CA GLY A 376 -7.66 -17.22 21.06
C GLY A 376 -8.72 -17.08 22.16
N ASP A 377 -8.71 -18.00 23.12
CA ASP A 377 -9.66 -18.01 24.25
C ASP A 377 -9.21 -17.14 25.44
N ARG A 378 -8.14 -16.35 25.29
CA ARG A 378 -7.63 -15.50 26.37
C ARG A 378 -8.68 -14.45 26.76
N PRO A 379 -8.89 -14.19 28.06
CA PRO A 379 -9.88 -13.22 28.49
C PRO A 379 -9.47 -11.79 28.14
N TYR A 380 -10.40 -10.85 28.26
CA TYR A 380 -10.10 -9.42 28.10
C TYR A 380 -9.20 -8.91 29.23
N ALA A 381 -8.13 -8.19 28.87
CA ALA A 381 -7.26 -7.46 29.79
C ALA A 381 -6.78 -6.13 29.17
N GLY A 382 -7.66 -5.13 29.12
CA GLY A 382 -7.34 -3.82 28.54
C GLY A 382 -6.27 -3.01 29.30
N LEU A 383 -6.04 -3.31 30.59
CA LEU A 383 -4.96 -2.66 31.35
C LEU A 383 -3.58 -3.14 30.91
N ASP A 384 -3.40 -4.42 30.61
CA ASP A 384 -2.13 -4.95 30.13
C ASP A 384 -1.74 -4.35 28.77
N GLN A 385 -2.72 -4.18 27.87
CA GLN A 385 -2.51 -3.45 26.62
C GLN A 385 -2.05 -2.01 26.87
N ALA A 386 -2.72 -1.28 27.77
CA ALA A 386 -2.39 0.11 28.07
C ALA A 386 -0.97 0.27 28.66
N ARG A 387 -0.52 -0.69 29.47
CA ARG A 387 0.83 -0.71 30.03
C ARG A 387 1.91 -0.85 28.95
N CYS A 388 1.69 -1.70 27.94
CA CYS A 388 2.60 -1.78 26.79
C CYS A 388 2.62 -0.50 25.95
N TYR A 389 1.45 0.13 25.75
CA TYR A 389 1.36 1.40 25.03
C TYR A 389 2.14 2.50 25.75
N ALA A 390 1.98 2.63 27.07
CA ALA A 390 2.71 3.60 27.88
C ALA A 390 4.22 3.38 27.80
N ALA A 391 4.69 2.14 27.98
CA ALA A 391 6.11 1.80 27.87
C ALA A 391 6.69 2.20 26.51
N LEU A 392 5.99 1.92 25.41
CA LEU A 392 6.47 2.31 24.07
C LEU A 392 6.56 3.82 23.90
N LEU A 393 5.50 4.53 24.28
CA LEU A 393 5.38 5.98 24.05
C LEU A 393 6.38 6.78 24.89
N GLU A 394 6.68 6.32 26.10
CA GLU A 394 7.72 6.88 26.95
C GLU A 394 9.10 6.87 26.27
N HIS A 395 9.49 5.76 25.63
CA HIS A 395 10.79 5.67 24.98
C HIS A 395 10.83 6.29 23.58
N ILE A 396 9.79 6.11 22.77
CA ILE A 396 9.80 6.60 21.38
C ILE A 396 9.79 8.13 21.29
N ALA A 397 9.34 8.82 22.36
CA ALA A 397 9.37 10.29 22.44
C ALA A 397 10.79 10.88 22.34
N GLU A 398 11.80 10.11 22.73
CA GLU A 398 13.21 10.51 22.75
C GLU A 398 13.98 9.98 21.52
N ALA A 399 13.33 9.18 20.66
CA ALA A 399 13.96 8.52 19.52
C ALA A 399 14.06 9.43 18.28
N ASP A 400 15.18 10.13 18.11
CA ASP A 400 15.47 10.98 16.94
C ASP A 400 15.67 10.20 15.62
N TRP A 401 16.04 8.93 15.73
CA TRP A 401 16.16 7.99 14.61
C TRP A 401 14.81 7.51 14.06
N CYS A 402 13.70 7.76 14.76
CA CYS A 402 12.36 7.33 14.35
C CYS A 402 11.52 8.51 13.84
N ARG A 403 10.78 8.30 12.75
CA ARG A 403 9.93 9.32 12.10
C ARG A 403 8.43 9.11 12.32
N GLY A 404 8.07 8.21 13.21
CA GLY A 404 6.70 7.99 13.63
C GLY A 404 6.34 6.52 13.76
N LEU A 405 5.07 6.31 14.07
CA LEU A 405 4.51 4.98 14.27
C LEU A 405 3.09 4.91 13.74
N TYR A 406 2.62 3.69 13.49
CA TYR A 406 1.23 3.39 13.12
C TYR A 406 0.71 2.26 14.01
N TRP A 407 -0.21 2.58 14.92
CA TRP A 407 -0.81 1.52 15.73
C TRP A 407 -1.72 0.63 14.90
N TRP A 408 -1.54 -0.68 15.03
CA TRP A 408 -2.51 -1.68 14.61
C TRP A 408 -3.51 -1.85 15.75
N LYS A 409 -4.80 -1.55 15.56
CA LYS A 409 -5.42 -0.88 14.40
C LYS A 409 -6.69 -0.18 14.86
N TRP A 410 -7.19 0.77 14.08
CA TRP A 410 -8.49 1.40 14.28
C TRP A 410 -9.48 0.97 13.18
N PRO A 411 -10.62 0.37 13.53
CA PRO A 411 -11.64 -0.07 12.57
C PRO A 411 -12.28 1.07 11.77
N SER A 412 -12.71 0.81 10.53
CA SER A 412 -13.34 1.79 9.62
C SER A 412 -14.72 2.29 10.05
N PHE A 413 -15.29 1.73 11.11
CA PHE A 413 -16.58 2.10 11.66
C PHE A 413 -16.58 2.15 13.20
N PRO A 414 -17.48 2.92 13.83
CA PRO A 414 -17.60 3.02 15.28
C PRO A 414 -17.98 1.69 15.97
N ASP A 415 -17.84 1.61 17.29
CA ASP A 415 -18.36 0.52 18.16
C ASP A 415 -17.85 -0.91 17.89
N TYR A 416 -16.78 -1.07 17.09
CA TYR A 416 -16.17 -2.37 16.80
C TYR A 416 -15.74 -3.17 18.05
N ILE A 417 -15.42 -2.48 19.17
CA ILE A 417 -15.04 -3.14 20.43
C ILE A 417 -16.08 -4.17 20.90
N THR A 418 -17.35 -3.97 20.58
CA THR A 418 -18.44 -4.90 20.93
C THR A 418 -18.28 -6.28 20.27
N HIS A 419 -17.61 -6.35 19.12
CA HIS A 419 -17.40 -7.58 18.35
C HIS A 419 -16.08 -8.28 18.68
N ASN A 420 -15.07 -7.51 19.10
CA ASN A 420 -13.72 -8.03 19.32
C ASN A 420 -13.02 -7.31 20.50
N PRO A 421 -13.50 -7.51 21.74
CA PRO A 421 -13.00 -6.79 22.91
C PRO A 421 -11.54 -7.16 23.24
N GLN A 422 -11.08 -8.36 22.87
CA GLN A 422 -9.68 -8.81 23.03
C GLN A 422 -8.76 -8.36 21.87
N GLY A 423 -9.33 -7.74 20.83
CA GLY A 423 -8.60 -7.34 19.63
C GLY A 423 -7.55 -6.25 19.87
N PHE A 424 -6.82 -5.94 18.81
CA PHE A 424 -5.76 -4.93 18.83
C PHE A 424 -6.25 -3.49 19.04
N THR A 425 -7.49 -3.17 18.65
CA THR A 425 -7.99 -1.79 18.71
C THR A 425 -7.89 -1.22 20.13
N PRO A 426 -7.34 0.00 20.32
CA PRO A 426 -7.37 0.69 21.60
C PRO A 426 -8.72 1.39 21.84
N SER A 427 -9.56 1.55 20.81
CA SER A 427 -10.83 2.28 20.88
C SER A 427 -11.74 1.72 21.97
N GLY A 428 -12.23 2.59 22.86
CA GLY A 428 -13.06 2.25 24.01
C GLY A 428 -12.31 1.57 25.16
N LYS A 429 -10.97 1.47 25.11
CA LYS A 429 -10.14 0.75 26.09
C LYS A 429 -9.20 1.71 26.83
N PRO A 430 -8.59 1.28 27.96
CA PRO A 430 -7.63 2.11 28.68
C PRO A 430 -6.47 2.62 27.82
N ALA A 431 -6.06 1.88 26.78
CA ALA A 431 -4.99 2.28 25.85
C ALA A 431 -5.34 3.55 25.04
N GLU A 432 -6.61 3.82 24.73
CA GLU A 432 -7.01 5.06 24.05
C GLU A 432 -6.68 6.30 24.90
N ARG A 433 -6.89 6.22 26.21
CA ARG A 433 -6.53 7.32 27.13
C ARG A 433 -5.02 7.57 27.15
N VAL A 434 -4.21 6.51 27.05
CA VAL A 434 -2.75 6.64 26.93
C VAL A 434 -2.40 7.38 25.62
N LEU A 435 -2.98 6.98 24.48
CA LEU A 435 -2.75 7.68 23.21
C LEU A 435 -3.11 9.17 23.29
N GLY A 436 -4.27 9.51 23.86
CA GLY A 436 -4.72 10.90 23.97
C GLY A 436 -3.83 11.79 24.85
N GLN A 437 -3.05 11.19 25.77
CA GLN A 437 -2.06 11.91 26.58
C GLN A 437 -0.75 12.15 25.81
N TRP A 438 -0.31 11.18 25.01
CA TRP A 438 1.01 11.18 24.37
C TRP A 438 1.04 11.80 22.98
N PHE A 439 0.00 11.59 22.16
CA PHE A 439 0.00 12.07 20.77
C PHE A 439 0.20 13.59 20.64
N PRO A 440 -0.43 14.45 21.46
CA PRO A 440 -0.16 15.88 21.42
C PRO A 440 1.29 16.27 21.74
N LEU A 441 2.02 15.44 22.50
CA LEU A 441 3.43 15.68 22.86
C LEU A 441 4.40 15.23 21.77
N LEU A 442 4.01 14.21 21.00
CA LEU A 442 4.82 13.62 19.92
C LEU A 442 4.62 14.33 18.58
N ALA A 443 3.44 14.92 18.35
CA ALA A 443 3.12 15.59 17.12
C ALA A 443 4.08 16.78 16.88
N ARG A 444 4.84 16.70 15.78
CA ARG A 444 5.70 17.77 15.28
C ARG A 444 5.27 18.06 13.85
N GLU A 445 4.98 19.32 13.55
CA GLU A 445 4.53 19.77 12.22
C GLU A 445 5.67 19.97 11.22
#